data_AF-A0A9D1JBD6-F1
#
_entry.id   AF-A0A9D1JBD6-F1
#
_cell.length_a   1.000
_cell.length_b   1.000
_cell.length_c   1.000
_cell.angle_alpha   90.00
_cell.angle_beta   90.00
_cell.angle_gamma   90.00
#
_symmetry.space_group_name_H-M   'P 1'
#
loop_
_entity.id
_entity.type
_entity.pdbx_description
1 polymer ?
#
loop_
_entity_poly.entity_id
_entity_poly.type
_entity_poly.pdbx_seq_one_letter_code
_entity_poly.pdbx_strand_id
1 'polypeptide(L)' 'MVTHSTKAASHAGRVLFIKDGELFHQIYRGNHTNEQQYQRISDTLTLLATGGDVHE' A
#
# COMPACT_ATOMS: atom_id res chain seq x y z
N MET A 1 -3.41 -12.94 4.88
CA MET A 1 -2.95 -13.20 3.49
C MET A 1 -1.71 -12.35 3.25
N VAL A 2 -0.70 -12.90 2.57
CA VAL A 2 0.46 -12.15 2.06
C VAL A 2 0.41 -12.23 0.54
N THR A 3 0.63 -11.12 -0.15
CA THR A 3 0.56 -11.06 -1.62
C THR A 3 1.47 -9.97 -2.17
N HIS A 4 2.05 -10.23 -3.34
CA HIS A 4 2.77 -9.23 -4.13
C HIS A 4 1.86 -8.56 -5.18
N SER A 5 0.60 -9.00 -5.32
CA SER A 5 -0.34 -8.43 -6.28
C SER A 5 -1.07 -7.24 -5.69
N THR A 6 -0.83 -6.05 -6.26
CA THR A 6 -1.58 -4.82 -5.96
C THR A 6 -3.07 -4.98 -6.24
N LYS A 7 -3.42 -5.72 -7.31
CA LYS A 7 -4.82 -6.04 -7.67
C LYS A 7 -5.50 -6.93 -6.64
N ALA A 8 -4.80 -7.93 -6.10
CA ALA A 8 -5.37 -8.73 -5.01
C ALA A 8 -5.52 -7.88 -3.73
N ALA A 9 -4.49 -7.09 -3.40
CA ALA A 9 -4.49 -6.23 -2.22
C ALA A 9 -5.56 -5.12 -2.26
N SER A 10 -5.96 -4.64 -3.44
CA SER A 10 -6.97 -3.57 -3.57
C SER A 10 -8.38 -4.00 -3.14
N HIS A 11 -8.63 -5.30 -3.01
CA HIS A 11 -9.89 -5.84 -2.50
C HIS A 11 -9.94 -5.87 -0.96
N ALA A 12 -8.80 -5.72 -0.27
CA ALA A 12 -8.72 -5.79 1.18
C ALA A 12 -9.26 -4.52 1.86
N GLY A 13 -9.79 -4.66 3.08
CA GLY A 13 -10.17 -3.49 3.91
C GLY A 13 -8.98 -2.71 4.47
N ARG A 14 -7.82 -3.38 4.60
CA ARG A 14 -6.57 -2.81 5.09
C ARG A 14 -5.40 -3.52 4.42
N VAL A 15 -4.39 -2.75 4.02
CA VAL A 15 -3.13 -3.25 3.47
C VAL A 15 -1.98 -2.76 4.35
N LEU A 16 -1.08 -3.67 4.71
CA LEU A 16 0.08 -3.40 5.55
C LEU A 16 1.35 -3.57 4.71
N PHE A 17 2.23 -2.58 4.76
CA PHE A 17 3.56 -2.63 4.18
C PHE A 17 4.54 -2.89 5.31
N ILE A 18 5.21 -4.02 5.24
CA ILE A 18 6.18 -4.46 6.24
C ILE A 18 7.57 -4.33 5.63
N LYS A 19 8.50 -3.73 6.36
CA LYS A 19 9.91 -3.60 5.98
C LYS A 19 10.76 -3.99 7.19
N ASP A 20 11.75 -4.85 6.97
CA ASP A 20 12.69 -5.32 8.00
C ASP A 20 12.02 -5.86 9.29
N GLY A 21 10.85 -6.50 9.14
CA GLY A 21 10.10 -7.08 10.25
C GLY A 21 9.17 -6.10 10.98
N GLU A 22 9.15 -4.82 10.59
CA GLU A 22 8.34 -3.79 11.21
C GLU A 22 7.23 -3.27 10.28
N LEU A 23 6.13 -2.79 10.89
CA LEU A 23 5.08 -2.12 10.14
C LEU A 23 5.58 -0.76 9.68
N PHE A 24 5.85 -0.63 8.39
CA PHE A 24 6.38 0.60 7.80
C PHE A 24 5.27 1.57 7.37
N HIS A 25 4.25 1.06 6.68
CA HIS A 25 3.14 1.87 6.20
C HIS A 25 1.85 1.06 6.16
N GLN A 26 0.70 1.73 6.19
CA GLN A 26 -0.60 1.07 6.09
C GLN A 26 -1.59 1.90 5.31
N ILE A 27 -2.48 1.22 4.60
CA ILE A 27 -3.58 1.85 3.87
C ILE A 27 -4.88 1.23 4.36
N TYR A 28 -5.80 2.09 4.80
CA TYR A 28 -7.18 1.72 5.06
C TYR A 28 -8.04 2.05 3.84
N ARG A 29 -8.97 1.13 3.53
CA ARG A 29 -9.90 1.28 2.42
C ARG A 29 -10.82 2.48 2.58
N GLY A 30 -11.49 2.61 3.72
CA GLY A 30 -12.56 3.60 3.89
C GLY A 30 -13.65 3.40 2.83
N ASN A 31 -14.02 4.46 2.11
CA ASN A 31 -15.03 4.43 1.06
C ASN A 31 -14.44 4.29 -0.36
N HIS A 32 -13.16 3.96 -0.49
CA HIS A 32 -12.52 3.85 -1.80
C HIS A 32 -13.03 2.64 -2.59
N THR A 33 -13.18 2.86 -3.89
CA THR A 33 -13.42 1.79 -4.87
C THR A 33 -12.15 0.93 -5.02
N ASN A 34 -12.29 -0.26 -5.63
CA ASN A 34 -11.14 -1.13 -5.88
C ASN A 34 -10.09 -0.44 -6.78
N GLU A 35 -10.50 0.34 -7.78
CA GLU A 35 -9.60 1.14 -8.64
C GLU A 35 -8.84 2.19 -7.82
N GLN A 36 -9.54 2.98 -6.99
CA GLN A 36 -8.92 4.02 -6.18
C GLN A 36 -7.92 3.42 -5.19
N GLN A 37 -8.28 2.29 -4.58
CA GLN A 37 -7.39 1.61 -3.66
C GLN A 37 -6.19 0.98 -4.37
N TYR A 38 -6.38 0.42 -5.57
CA TYR A 38 -5.31 -0.08 -6.41
C TYR A 38 -4.29 1.02 -6.72
N GLN A 39 -4.78 2.22 -7.10
CA GLN A 39 -3.92 3.35 -7.39
C GLN A 39 -3.12 3.77 -6.15
N ARG A 40 -3.78 3.94 -5.00
CA ARG A 40 -3.10 4.29 -3.73
C ARG A 40 -2.03 3.29 -3.32
N ILE A 41 -2.28 1.99 -3.48
CA ILE A 41 -1.29 0.94 -3.20
C ILE A 41 -0.11 1.07 -4.16
N SER A 42 -0.37 1.28 -5.46
CA SER A 42 0.67 1.41 -6.50
C SER A 42 1.53 2.65 -6.30
N ASP A 43 0.93 3.79 -5.96
CA ASP A 43 1.62 5.04 -5.65
C ASP A 43 2.51 4.86 -4.40
N THR A 44 1.98 4.20 -3.37
CA THR A 44 2.76 3.88 -2.15
C THR A 44 3.96 2.99 -2.48
N LEU A 45 3.77 1.91 -3.26
CA LEU A 45 4.89 1.05 -3.68
C LEU A 45 5.94 1.82 -4.49
N THR A 46 5.50 2.73 -5.35
CA THR A 46 6.41 3.58 -6.14
C THR A 46 7.23 4.48 -5.23
N LEU A 47 6.58 5.16 -4.26
CA LEU A 47 7.22 6.00 -3.27
C LEU A 47 8.23 5.23 -2.39
N LEU A 48 7.88 4.00 -1.99
CA LEU A 48 8.76 3.11 -1.26
C LEU A 48 9.98 2.68 -2.09
N ALA A 49 9.79 2.43 -3.39
CA ALA A 49 10.85 2.01 -4.30
C ALA A 49 11.81 3.15 -4.67
N THR A 50 11.32 4.38 -4.76
CA THR A 50 12.14 5.57 -5.04
C THR A 50 12.82 6.16 -3.80
N GLY A 51 12.71 5.49 -2.63
CA GLY A 51 13.53 5.81 -1.47
C GLY A 51 12.93 6.82 -0.48
N GLY A 52 11.63 7.11 -0.54
CA GLY A 52 10.91 7.80 0.55
C GLY A 52 11.53 9.12 1.07
N ASP A 53 12.29 9.84 0.24
CA ASP A 53 12.86 11.14 0.62
C ASP A 53 11.86 12.27 0.35
N VAL A 54 10.70 12.14 0.97
CA VAL A 54 9.81 13.28 1.22
C VAL A 54 9.81 13.44 2.73
N HIS A 55 10.87 14.08 3.21
CA HIS A 55 10.88 14.73 4.51
C HIS A 55 9.71 15.72 4.57
N GLU A 56 8.71 15.41 5.40
CA GLU A 56 7.88 16.39 6.12
C GLU A 56 7.55 15.85 7.51
#